data_AF-A0A915NNC4-F1
#
_entry.id   AF-A0A915NNC4-F1
#
_cell.length_a   1.000
_cell.length_b   1.000
_cell.length_c   1.000
_cell.angle_alpha   90.00
_cell.angle_beta   90.00
_cell.angle_gamma   90.00
#
_symmetry.space_group_name_H-M   'P 1'
#
loop_
_entity.id
_entity.type
_entity.pdbx_description
1 polymer ?
#
loop_
_entity_poly.entity_id
_entity_poly.type
_entity_poly.pdbx_seq_one_letter_code
_entity_poly.pdbx_strand_id
1 'polypeptide(L)'
;MSSTKFICIICSEPLTYKNMYSITCGHVFHIDCIKNWIFQKNYCPKCWKNAVLNDIRQIFLDEVSPGYSGNVQSKSESNTIKVALKSFNNVLRLIGIRIKI
;
A
#
# COMPACT_ATOMS: atom_id res chain seq x y z
N MET A 1 -5.58 14.13 -20.93
CA MET A 1 -4.50 13.18 -20.60
C MET A 1 -3.97 13.54 -19.22
N SER A 2 -4.54 12.97 -18.16
CA SER A 2 -4.11 13.26 -16.80
C SER A 2 -3.19 12.13 -16.36
N SER A 3 -1.95 12.14 -16.84
CA SER A 3 -0.93 11.21 -16.36
C SER A 3 -0.62 11.58 -14.91
N THR A 4 -1.15 10.85 -13.95
CA THR A 4 -0.81 11.01 -12.54
C THR A 4 0.69 10.72 -12.38
N LYS A 5 1.51 11.76 -12.30
CA LYS A 5 2.95 11.65 -12.12
C LYS A 5 3.24 11.57 -10.62
N PHE A 6 3.98 10.55 -10.20
CA PHE A 6 4.52 10.50 -8.84
C PHE A 6 5.72 11.45 -8.74
N ILE A 7 5.84 12.19 -7.63
CA ILE A 7 6.90 13.20 -7.42
C ILE A 7 7.75 12.82 -6.20
N CYS A 8 9.07 12.94 -6.33
CA CYS A 8 10.01 12.81 -5.21
C CYS A 8 10.00 14.10 -4.38
N ILE A 9 9.63 14.04 -3.09
CA ILE A 9 9.59 15.27 -2.25
C ILE A 9 10.96 15.86 -1.93
N ILE A 10 12.05 15.09 -2.10
CA ILE A 10 13.40 15.56 -1.79
C ILE A 10 13.89 16.53 -2.86
N CYS A 11 13.72 16.19 -4.15
CA CYS A 11 14.17 17.01 -5.28
C CYS A 11 13.02 17.70 -6.03
N SER A 12 11.76 17.40 -5.71
CA SER A 12 10.56 17.89 -6.41
C SER A 12 10.45 17.47 -7.88
N GLU A 13 11.21 16.45 -8.30
CA GLU A 13 11.17 15.93 -9.68
C GLU A 13 10.29 14.66 -9.82
N PRO A 14 9.80 14.36 -11.03
CA PRO A 14 9.02 13.15 -11.29
C PRO A 14 9.81 11.86 -11.04
N LEU A 15 9.14 10.88 -10.44
CA LEU A 15 9.62 9.50 -10.33
C LEU A 15 9.35 8.77 -11.65
N THR A 16 10.26 7.87 -12.03
CA THR A 16 10.11 6.99 -13.19
C THR A 16 9.97 5.55 -12.72
N TYR A 17 9.32 4.69 -13.51
CA TYR A 17 9.16 3.26 -13.15
C TYR A 17 10.49 2.54 -12.89
N LYS A 18 11.59 3.03 -13.46
CA LYS A 18 12.94 2.49 -13.26
C LYS A 18 13.65 3.05 -12.03
N ASN A 19 13.19 4.18 -11.49
CA ASN A 19 13.83 4.90 -10.39
C ASN A 19 12.81 5.25 -9.29
N MET A 20 12.19 4.20 -8.75
CA MET A 20 11.25 4.26 -7.63
C MET A 20 11.73 3.32 -6.53
N TYR A 21 12.04 3.90 -5.38
CA TYR A 21 12.51 3.16 -4.21
C TYR A 21 11.66 3.49 -3.00
N SER A 22 11.15 2.47 -2.33
CA SER A 22 10.46 2.60 -1.05
C SER A 22 11.39 2.31 0.10
N ILE A 23 11.05 2.84 1.27
CA ILE A 23 11.58 2.37 2.57
C ILE A 23 10.50 1.62 3.34
N THR A 24 10.82 1.04 4.50
CA THR A 24 9.91 0.22 5.34
C THR A 24 8.59 0.90 5.68
N CYS A 25 8.54 2.23 5.74
CA CYS A 25 7.31 2.97 5.97
C CYS A 25 6.40 3.10 4.73
N GLY A 26 6.83 2.64 3.56
CA GLY A 26 6.08 2.64 2.30
C GLY A 26 6.20 3.92 1.44
N HIS A 27 6.88 4.97 1.89
CA HIS A 27 7.06 6.19 1.08
C HIS A 27 8.13 5.99 0.00
N VAL A 28 7.90 6.59 -1.18
CA VAL A 28 8.69 6.38 -2.41
C VAL A 28 9.51 7.62 -2.79
N PHE A 29 10.75 7.40 -3.21
CA PHE A 29 11.73 8.43 -3.58
C PHE A 29 12.65 7.90 -4.70
N HIS A 30 13.49 8.77 -5.30
CA HIS A 30 14.63 8.31 -6.10
C HIS A 30 15.71 7.70 -5.19
N ILE A 31 16.48 6.75 -5.72
CA ILE A 31 17.54 6.08 -4.96
C ILE A 31 18.57 7.05 -4.40
N ASP A 32 19.08 7.97 -5.22
CA ASP A 32 20.13 8.90 -4.81
C ASP A 32 19.63 9.87 -3.74
N CYS A 33 18.39 10.34 -3.89
CA CYS A 33 17.76 11.23 -2.93
C CYS A 33 17.59 10.57 -1.55
N ILE A 34 16.99 9.38 -1.50
CA ILE A 34 16.72 8.72 -0.21
C ILE A 34 18.00 8.18 0.43
N LYS A 35 18.97 7.70 -0.37
CA LYS A 35 20.25 7.21 0.14
C LYS A 35 21.05 8.33 0.81
N ASN A 36 21.16 9.50 0.16
CA ASN A 36 21.84 10.66 0.75
C ASN A 36 21.10 11.18 1.99
N TRP A 37 19.77 11.20 1.97
CA TRP A 37 18.98 11.64 3.12
C TRP A 37 19.18 10.73 4.35
N ILE A 38 19.06 9.42 4.16
CA ILE A 38 19.21 8.45 5.26
C ILE A 38 20.60 8.53 5.86
N PHE A 39 21.64 8.63 5.02
CA PHE A 39 23.03 8.78 5.49
C PHE A 39 23.20 9.93 6.50
N GLN A 40 22.43 11.02 6.35
CA GLN A 40 22.54 12.20 7.21
C GLN A 40 21.53 12.23 8.38
N LYS A 41 20.33 11.68 8.17
CA LYS A 41 19.18 11.93 9.06
C LYS A 41 18.59 10.67 9.71
N ASN A 42 18.77 9.49 9.12
CA ASN A 42 18.20 8.21 9.61
C ASN A 42 16.67 8.23 9.87
N TYR A 43 15.91 9.04 9.13
CA TYR A 43 14.44 9.03 9.18
C TYR A 43 13.82 9.33 7.81
N CYS A 44 12.57 8.89 7.63
CA CYS A 44 11.78 9.17 6.44
C CYS A 44 11.47 10.68 6.29
N PRO A 45 11.76 11.31 5.13
CA PRO A 45 11.42 12.72 4.89
C PRO A 45 9.92 13.05 4.98
N LYS A 46 9.03 12.06 4.82
CA LYS A 46 7.57 12.24 4.77
C LYS A 46 6.87 12.07 6.11
N CYS A 47 7.27 11.05 6.89
CA CYS A 47 6.56 10.68 8.12
C CYS A 47 7.45 10.56 9.35
N TRP A 48 8.74 10.87 9.20
CA TRP A 48 9.74 10.90 10.28
C TRP A 48 9.93 9.58 11.04
N LYS A 49 9.37 8.47 10.55
CA LYS A 49 9.71 7.14 11.04
C LYS A 49 11.19 6.85 10.77
N ASN A 50 11.84 6.18 11.72
CA ASN A 50 13.23 5.74 11.57
C ASN A 50 13.40 4.95 10.28
N ALA A 51 14.48 5.22 9.55
CA ALA A 51 14.82 4.55 8.31
C ALA A 51 16.34 4.41 8.22
N VAL A 52 16.81 3.21 7.90
CA VAL A 52 18.23 2.90 7.67
C VAL A 52 18.46 2.48 6.23
N LEU A 53 19.73 2.45 5.78
CA LEU A 53 20.05 2.13 4.38
C LEU A 53 19.52 0.75 3.93
N ASN A 54 19.44 -0.20 4.86
CA ASN A 54 18.93 -1.55 4.59
C ASN A 54 17.39 -1.61 4.41
N ASP A 55 16.68 -0.52 4.71
CA ASP A 55 15.24 -0.41 4.50
C ASP A 55 14.90 -0.07 3.05
N ILE A 56 15.87 0.40 2.26
CA ILE A 56 15.66 0.83 0.89
C ILE A 56 15.38 -0.41 0.00
N ARG A 57 14.30 -0.35 -0.77
CA ARG A 57 13.83 -1.41 -1.67
C ARG A 57 13.42 -0.78 -3.00
N GLN A 58 13.89 -1.35 -4.11
CA GLN A 58 13.39 -0.97 -5.44
C GLN A 58 11.98 -1.50 -5.63
N ILE A 59 11.10 -0.68 -6.20
CA ILE A 59 9.75 -1.09 -6.57
C ILE A 59 9.77 -1.55 -8.02
N PHE A 60 9.35 -2.79 -8.26
CA PHE A 60 9.15 -3.33 -9.60
C PHE A 60 7.65 -3.29 -9.90
N LEU A 61 7.27 -2.63 -11.01
CA LEU A 61 5.90 -2.59 -11.49
C LEU A 61 5.83 -3.39 -12.79
N ASP A 62 4.95 -4.38 -12.83
CA ASP A 62 4.65 -5.10 -14.06
C ASP A 62 3.70 -4.27 -14.90
N GLU A 63 4.10 -3.97 -16.14
CA GLU A 63 3.23 -3.31 -17.10
C GLU A 63 2.11 -4.28 -17.50
N VAL A 64 0.89 -3.97 -17.08
CA VAL A 64 -0.29 -4.71 -17.52
C VAL A 64 -0.51 -4.41 -19.00
N SER A 65 -0.37 -5.42 -19.85
CA SER A 65 -0.61 -5.24 -21.29
C SER A 65 -2.07 -4.84 -21.55
N PRO A 66 -2.35 -3.89 -22.46
CA PRO A 66 -3.72 -3.51 -22.82
C PRO A 66 -4.41 -4.71 -23.48
N GLY A 67 -5.22 -5.43 -22.71
CA GLY A 67 -5.84 -6.70 -23.09
C GLY A 67 -5.75 -7.79 -22.02
N TYR A 68 -4.94 -7.62 -20.98
CA TYR A 68 -4.99 -8.48 -19.81
C TYR A 68 -6.26 -8.19 -19.01
N SER A 69 -7.30 -8.99 -19.25
CA SER A 69 -8.43 -9.14 -18.34
C SER A 69 -7.95 -9.97 -17.14
N GLY A 70 -7.13 -9.33 -16.30
CA GLY A 70 -6.80 -9.89 -15.01
C GLY A 70 -8.11 -10.09 -14.26
N ASN A 71 -8.31 -11.28 -13.70
CA ASN A 71 -9.39 -11.53 -12.75
C ASN A 71 -9.06 -10.76 -11.48
N VAL A 72 -9.30 -9.43 -11.49
CA VAL A 72 -9.19 -8.57 -10.33
C VAL A 72 -10.35 -8.95 -9.43
N GLN A 73 -10.14 -9.96 -8.59
CA GLN A 73 -10.94 -10.13 -7.39
C GLN A 73 -10.59 -8.97 -6.47
N SER A 74 -11.17 -7.80 -6.75
CA SER A 74 -11.46 -6.80 -5.75
C SER A 74 -12.38 -7.47 -4.73
N LYS A 75 -11.77 -8.20 -3.78
CA LYS A 75 -12.40 -8.48 -2.49
C LYS A 75 -12.46 -7.18 -1.70
N SER A 76 -13.21 -6.21 -2.21
CA SER A 76 -13.97 -5.30 -1.35
C SER A 76 -15.19 -6.08 -0.84
N GLU A 77 -14.95 -7.23 -0.21
CA GLU A 77 -15.96 -7.78 0.67
C GLU A 77 -15.85 -6.97 1.95
N SER A 78 -16.91 -6.23 2.29
CA SER A 78 -17.16 -5.69 3.62
C SER A 78 -17.20 -6.84 4.64
N ASN A 79 -16.03 -7.42 4.92
CA ASN A 79 -15.84 -8.62 5.73
C ASN A 79 -16.22 -8.38 7.19
N THR A 80 -16.15 -7.13 7.67
CA THR A 80 -16.57 -6.74 9.01
C THR A 80 -18.06 -6.98 9.26
N ILE A 81 -18.94 -6.65 8.30
CA ILE A 81 -20.40 -6.79 8.48
C ILE A 81 -20.82 -8.27 8.44
N LYS A 82 -20.24 -9.06 7.50
CA LYS A 82 -20.52 -10.52 7.42
C LYS A 82 -20.04 -11.26 8.67
N VAL A 83 -18.87 -10.90 9.22
CA VAL A 83 -18.35 -11.51 10.45
C VAL A 83 -19.22 -11.15 11.65
N ALA A 84 -19.64 -9.88 11.79
CA ALA A 84 -20.52 -9.46 12.88
C ALA A 84 -21.89 -10.16 12.85
N LEU A 85 -22.52 -10.25 11.67
CA LEU A 85 -23.81 -10.95 11.50
C LEU A 85 -23.71 -12.45 11.80
N LYS A 86 -22.58 -13.09 11.47
CA LYS A 86 -22.35 -14.50 11.76
C LYS A 86 -22.21 -14.75 13.27
N SER A 87 -21.52 -13.87 13.98
CA SER A 87 -21.40 -13.92 15.45
C SER A 87 -22.76 -13.75 16.13
N PHE A 88 -23.58 -12.80 15.66
CA PHE A 88 -24.91 -12.59 16.21
C PHE A 88 -25.85 -13.79 15.99
N ASN A 89 -25.86 -14.36 14.78
CA ASN A 89 -26.65 -15.57 14.48
C ASN A 89 -26.26 -16.78 15.35
N ASN A 90 -24.98 -16.89 15.73
CA ASN A 90 -24.54 -17.94 16.64
C ASN A 90 -25.10 -17.75 18.06
N VAL A 91 -25.14 -16.51 18.57
CA VAL A 91 -25.75 -16.20 19.87
C VAL A 91 -27.25 -16.48 19.85
N LEU A 92 -27.96 -16.08 18.79
CA LEU A 92 -29.39 -16.35 18.65
C LEU A 92 -29.72 -17.86 18.64
N ARG A 93 -28.86 -18.69 18.03
CA ARG A 93 -29.01 -20.15 18.07
C ARG A 93 -28.89 -20.73 19.49
N LEU A 94 -28.03 -20.16 20.34
CA LEU A 94 -27.89 -20.63 21.73
C LEU A 94 -29.14 -20.34 22.57
N ILE A 95 -29.89 -19.31 22.23
CA ILE A 95 -31.16 -18.95 22.88
C ILE A 95 -32.40 -19.45 22.11
N GLY A 96 -32.21 -20.35 21.14
CA GLY A 96 -33.31 -21.02 20.42
C GLY A 96 -34.02 -20.18 19.34
N ILE A 97 -33.52 -18.99 19.01
CA ILE A 97 -34.11 -18.10 18.01
C ILE A 97 -33.49 -18.39 16.63
N ARG A 98 -34.32 -18.71 15.64
CA ARG A 98 -33.91 -18.91 14.24
C ARG A 98 -34.44 -17.80 13.35
N ILE A 99 -33.56 -16.95 12.85
CA ILE A 99 -33.86 -15.96 11.80
C ILE A 99 -33.45 -16.55 10.45
N LYS A 100 -34.39 -16.64 9.49
CA LYS A 100 -34.06 -16.90 8.07
C LYS A 100 -33.69 -15.56 7.44
N ILE A 101 -32.44 -15.43 7.00
CA ILE A 101 -32.01 -14.35 6.10
C ILE A 101 -32.28 -14.84 4.68
#